data_AF-A0A0R3XCL6-F1
#
_entry.id   AF-A0A0R3XCL6-F1
#
_cell.length_a   1.000
_cell.length_b   1.000
_cell.length_c   1.000
_cell.angle_alpha   90.00
_cell.angle_beta   90.00
_cell.angle_gamma   90.00
#
_symmetry.space_group_name_H-M   'P 1'
#
loop_
_entity.id
_entity.type
_entity.pdbx_description
1 polymer ?
#
loop_
_entity_poly.entity_id
_entity_poly.type
_entity_poly.pdbx_seq_one_letter_code
_entity_poly.pdbx_strand_id
1 'polypeptide(L)'
;MKTVKDGFVTALPQHYRWIRVGSSSVDLGWDVDALRGLRANEMNLTAYYYTNSINYVHRAVTFSRGKLTLDRLRPSTFYEMLIQPMKNGILIRTHTANLKTLAEGELVNAHVVRKQTISSLFIVFEHTGVIRVAA
;
A
#
# COMPACT_ATOMS: atom_id res chain seq x y z
N MET A 1 -19.44 8.53 -0.36
CA MET A 1 -18.19 8.61 0.41
C MET A 1 -18.03 7.33 1.20
N LYS A 2 -16.99 6.51 0.94
CA LYS A 2 -16.70 5.32 1.76
C LYS A 2 -15.48 5.62 2.61
N THR A 3 -15.70 5.75 3.91
CA THR A 3 -14.72 5.96 4.96
C THR A 3 -13.99 4.65 5.23
N VAL A 4 -12.72 4.57 4.85
CA VAL A 4 -11.78 3.62 5.48
C VAL A 4 -11.63 4.14 6.90
N LYS A 5 -12.14 3.41 7.89
CA LYS A 5 -11.94 3.76 9.30
C LYS A 5 -10.42 3.72 9.56
N ASP A 6 -9.90 4.88 9.94
CA ASP A 6 -8.60 5.12 10.60
C ASP A 6 -7.30 5.14 9.78
N GLY A 7 -7.38 5.27 8.47
CA GLY A 7 -6.26 5.70 7.62
C GLY A 7 -6.77 6.51 6.44
N PHE A 8 -6.54 7.84 6.45
CA PHE A 8 -6.78 8.64 5.24
C PHE A 8 -5.80 8.17 4.19
N VAL A 9 -6.26 7.89 2.96
CA VAL A 9 -5.40 7.50 1.83
C VAL A 9 -6.00 8.08 0.56
N THR A 10 -5.22 8.85 -0.20
CA THR A 10 -5.65 9.31 -1.53
C THR A 10 -5.57 8.18 -2.56
N ALA A 11 -6.44 8.23 -3.57
CA ALA A 11 -6.42 7.27 -4.66
C ALA A 11 -5.06 7.31 -5.40
N LEU A 12 -4.57 6.13 -5.77
CA LEU A 12 -3.37 5.98 -6.59
C LEU A 12 -3.73 5.90 -8.08
N PRO A 13 -2.80 6.22 -8.99
CA PRO A 13 -2.97 5.96 -10.41
C PRO A 13 -3.22 4.49 -10.70
N GLN A 14 -3.80 4.22 -11.87
CA GLN A 14 -3.99 2.86 -12.36
C GLN A 14 -2.68 2.06 -12.30
N HIS A 15 -2.77 0.78 -11.95
CA HIS A 15 -1.63 -0.15 -11.79
C HIS A 15 -0.76 0.05 -10.55
N TYR A 16 -1.10 1.00 -9.68
CA TYR A 16 -0.50 1.14 -8.36
C TYR A 16 -1.54 0.84 -7.29
N ARG A 17 -1.11 0.29 -6.15
CA ARG A 17 -1.98 0.06 -4.99
C ARG A 17 -1.19 0.12 -3.69
N TRP A 18 -1.81 0.61 -2.64
CA TRP A 18 -1.37 0.32 -1.29
C TRP A 18 -1.79 -1.11 -0.95
N ILE A 19 -0.81 -1.96 -0.65
CA ILE A 19 -1.04 -3.33 -0.19
C ILE A 19 -1.39 -3.31 1.30
N ARG A 20 -0.70 -2.46 2.07
CA ARG A 20 -0.89 -2.31 3.51
C ARG A 20 -0.52 -0.89 3.96
N VAL A 21 -1.28 -0.35 4.89
CA VAL A 21 -0.93 0.85 5.65
C VAL A 21 -0.96 0.47 7.13
N GLY A 22 0.21 0.45 7.76
CA GLY A 22 0.38 0.14 9.18
C GLY A 22 0.70 1.38 10.00
N SER A 23 1.00 1.17 11.28
CA SER A 23 1.44 2.24 12.19
C SER A 23 2.86 2.72 11.90
N SER A 24 3.76 1.82 11.50
CA SER A 24 5.18 2.12 11.28
C SER A 24 5.73 1.74 9.90
N SER A 25 4.86 1.22 9.02
CA SER A 25 5.23 0.82 7.68
C SER A 25 4.08 0.95 6.69
N VAL A 26 4.42 1.14 5.41
CA VAL A 26 3.49 1.03 4.28
C VAL A 26 4.06 0.14 3.20
N ASP A 27 3.18 -0.60 2.53
CA ASP A 27 3.54 -1.46 1.42
C ASP A 27 2.91 -0.90 0.14
N LEU A 28 3.74 -0.43 -0.79
CA LEU A 28 3.34 -0.05 -2.13
C LEU A 28 3.50 -1.25 -3.07
N GLY A 29 2.50 -1.50 -3.91
CA GLY A 29 2.55 -2.48 -5.00
C GLY A 29 2.27 -1.82 -6.34
N TRP A 30 2.86 -2.37 -7.40
CA TRP A 30 2.55 -2.01 -8.77
C TRP A 30 2.53 -3.23 -9.69
N ASP A 31 1.81 -3.12 -10.80
CA ASP A 31 1.78 -4.12 -11.86
C ASP A 31 2.95 -3.89 -12.82
N VAL A 32 3.94 -4.78 -12.78
CA VAL A 32 5.18 -4.66 -13.57
C VAL A 32 4.88 -4.78 -15.07
N ASP A 33 3.99 -5.69 -15.46
CA ASP A 33 3.71 -5.97 -16.86
C ASP A 33 2.88 -4.85 -17.49
N ALA A 34 1.86 -4.39 -16.78
CA ALA A 34 1.04 -3.27 -17.25
C ALA A 34 1.84 -1.97 -17.38
N LEU A 35 2.87 -1.79 -16.54
CA LEU A 35 3.73 -0.60 -16.54
C LEU A 35 5.03 -0.78 -17.35
N ARG A 36 5.21 -1.89 -18.08
CA ARG A 36 6.42 -2.17 -18.86
C ARG A 36 6.78 -1.05 -19.85
N GLY A 37 5.77 -0.33 -20.35
CA GLY A 37 5.95 0.82 -21.25
C GLY A 37 6.77 1.97 -20.65
N LEU A 38 6.80 2.11 -19.32
CA LEU A 38 7.62 3.10 -18.62
C LEU A 38 9.12 2.84 -18.81
N ARG A 39 9.51 1.58 -19.04
CA ARG A 39 10.91 1.13 -19.07
C ARG A 39 11.68 1.58 -17.83
N ALA A 40 10.99 1.62 -16.68
CA ALA A 40 11.58 1.96 -15.39
C ALA A 40 12.46 0.81 -14.90
N ASN A 41 13.60 1.13 -14.31
CA ASN A 41 14.51 0.16 -13.68
C ASN A 41 14.47 0.22 -12.15
N GLU A 42 13.99 1.32 -11.59
CA GLU A 42 13.89 1.54 -10.15
C GLU A 42 12.54 2.18 -9.77
N MET A 43 12.07 1.88 -8.57
CA MET A 43 10.93 2.52 -7.92
C MET A 43 11.40 3.19 -6.63
N ASN A 44 11.21 4.50 -6.56
CA ASN A 44 11.52 5.30 -5.38
C ASN A 44 10.24 5.69 -4.66
N LEU A 45 10.25 5.52 -3.34
CA LEU A 45 9.18 5.96 -2.46
C LEU A 45 9.76 6.85 -1.36
N THR A 46 9.28 8.08 -1.30
CA THR A 46 9.64 9.03 -0.25
C THR A 46 8.38 9.44 0.50
N ALA A 47 8.45 9.44 1.82
CA ALA A 47 7.36 9.86 2.71
C ALA A 47 7.80 11.09 3.48
N TYR A 48 7.26 12.26 3.13
CA TYR A 48 7.48 13.52 3.85
C TYR A 48 6.47 13.69 4.96
N TYR A 49 6.92 14.19 6.10
CA TYR A 49 6.05 14.67 7.17
C TYR A 49 6.58 15.97 7.76
N TYR A 50 5.65 16.80 8.22
CA TYR A 50 5.93 18.17 8.63
C TYR A 50 5.67 18.31 10.13
N THR A 51 6.71 18.70 10.86
CA THR A 51 6.62 19.11 12.26
C THR A 51 7.12 20.54 12.38
N ASN A 52 8.10 20.83 13.24
CA ASN A 52 8.83 22.09 13.24
C ASN A 52 9.89 22.15 12.13
N SER A 53 10.15 21.03 11.46
CA SER A 53 11.04 20.89 10.31
C SER A 53 10.44 19.90 9.29
N ILE A 54 10.98 19.93 8.07
CA ILE A 54 10.67 18.94 7.03
C ILE A 54 11.48 17.68 7.33
N ASN A 55 10.78 16.55 7.49
CA ASN A 55 11.38 15.26 7.73
C ASN A 55 10.93 14.28 6.66
N TYR A 56 11.76 13.28 6.33
CA TYR A 56 11.39 12.29 5.35
C TYR A 56 11.98 10.91 5.64
N VAL A 57 11.31 9.88 5.10
CA VAL A 57 11.82 8.52 5.01
C VAL A 57 11.81 8.12 3.54
N HIS A 58 12.90 7.51 3.08
CA HIS A 58 13.07 7.16 1.66
C HIS A 58 13.50 5.72 1.51
N ARG A 59 13.01 5.07 0.44
CA ARG A 59 13.51 3.78 -0.02
C ARG A 59 13.43 3.67 -1.54
N ALA A 60 14.38 2.92 -2.10
CA ALA A 60 14.46 2.56 -3.51
C ALA A 60 14.52 1.05 -3.66
N VAL A 61 13.89 0.50 -4.70
CA VAL A 61 14.04 -0.91 -5.08
C VAL A 61 14.00 -1.07 -6.60
N THR A 62 14.55 -2.18 -7.12
CA THR A 62 14.41 -2.53 -8.54
C THR A 62 12.94 -2.60 -8.95
N PHE A 63 12.59 -1.97 -10.07
CA PHE A 63 11.20 -1.87 -10.54
C PHE A 63 10.55 -3.24 -10.79
N SER A 64 11.33 -4.24 -11.20
CA SER A 64 10.84 -5.61 -11.45
C SER A 64 10.36 -6.34 -10.18
N ARG A 65 10.61 -5.82 -8.97
CA ARG A 65 10.10 -6.43 -7.73
C ARG A 65 8.58 -6.30 -7.58
N GLY A 66 7.95 -5.33 -8.23
CA GLY A 66 6.50 -5.10 -8.16
C GLY A 66 5.96 -4.66 -6.79
N LYS A 67 6.83 -4.49 -5.79
CA LYS A 67 6.46 -4.03 -4.45
C LYS A 67 7.64 -3.39 -3.71
N LEU A 68 7.31 -2.47 -2.80
CA LEU A 68 8.25 -1.77 -1.92
C LEU A 68 7.59 -1.59 -0.55
N THR A 69 8.29 -2.02 0.51
CA THR A 69 7.93 -1.73 1.90
C THR A 69 8.76 -0.55 2.40
N LEU A 70 8.10 0.50 2.86
CA LEU A 70 8.73 1.64 3.51
C LEU A 70 8.47 1.56 5.01
N ASP A 71 9.50 1.20 5.75
CA ASP A 71 9.49 1.04 7.21
C ASP A 71 9.92 2.33 7.92
N ARG A 72 9.88 2.33 9.26
CA ARG A 72 10.33 3.44 10.13
C ARG A 72 9.48 4.71 9.99
N LEU A 73 8.21 4.54 9.64
CA LEU A 73 7.23 5.61 9.75
C LEU A 73 6.80 5.77 11.22
N ARG A 74 6.29 6.96 11.54
CA ARG A 74 5.74 7.28 12.86
C ARG A 74 4.26 6.90 12.87
N PRO A 75 3.75 6.29 13.95
CA PRO A 75 2.32 6.07 14.13
C PRO A 75 1.52 7.37 14.08
N SER A 76 0.24 7.27 13.73
CA SER A 76 -0.74 8.38 13.72
C SER A 76 -0.29 9.64 12.97
N THR A 77 0.58 9.51 11.98
CA THR A 77 1.25 10.63 11.31
C THR A 77 0.80 10.75 9.86
N PHE A 78 0.53 11.99 9.43
CA PHE A 78 0.17 12.29 8.05
C PHE A 78 1.44 12.45 7.21
N TYR A 79 1.45 11.79 6.05
CA TYR A 79 2.55 11.78 5.11
C TYR A 79 2.11 12.22 3.72
N GLU A 80 2.94 13.04 3.09
CA GLU A 80 2.96 13.22 1.65
C GLU A 80 3.93 12.19 1.04
N MET A 81 3.38 11.26 0.26
CA MET A 81 4.11 10.18 -0.40
C MET A 81 4.42 10.58 -1.84
N LEU A 82 5.70 10.52 -2.22
CA LEU A 82 6.15 10.65 -3.60
C LEU A 82 6.51 9.27 -4.14
N ILE A 83 5.76 8.82 -5.13
CA ILE A 83 5.99 7.57 -5.87
C ILE A 83 6.66 7.92 -7.20
N GLN A 84 7.89 7.45 -7.38
CA GLN A 84 8.79 7.93 -8.42
C GLN A 84 9.42 6.75 -9.18
N PRO A 85 8.79 6.26 -10.25
CA PRO A 85 9.46 5.38 -11.19
C PRO A 85 10.63 6.10 -11.87
N MET A 86 11.80 5.46 -11.83
CA MET A 86 13.05 5.97 -12.38
C MET A 86 13.51 5.11 -13.56
N LYS A 87 14.18 5.74 -14.53
CA LYS A 87 14.90 5.07 -15.62
C LYS A 87 16.33 5.57 -15.65
N ASN A 88 17.28 4.70 -15.29
CA ASN A 88 18.71 5.00 -15.29
C ASN A 88 19.04 6.28 -14.50
N GLY A 89 18.42 6.45 -13.32
CA GLY A 89 18.58 7.63 -12.46
C GLY A 89 17.75 8.85 -12.87
N ILE A 90 17.02 8.78 -13.99
CA ILE A 90 16.16 9.87 -14.47
C ILE A 90 14.72 9.62 -14.02
N LEU A 91 14.12 10.61 -13.36
CA LEU A 91 12.71 10.60 -12.99
C LEU A 91 11.83 10.57 -14.24
N ILE A 92 10.96 9.57 -14.34
CA ILE A 92 9.97 9.48 -15.42
C ILE A 92 8.78 10.40 -15.10
N ARG A 93 8.24 10.26 -13.88
CA ARG A 93 7.10 11.03 -13.37
C ARG A 93 7.02 10.90 -11.84
N THR A 94 6.57 11.94 -11.16
CA THR A 94 6.16 11.85 -9.76
C THR A 94 4.66 11.66 -9.66
N HIS A 95 4.23 10.69 -8.85
CA HIS A 95 2.87 10.57 -8.37
C HIS A 95 2.82 10.90 -6.89
N THR A 96 1.95 11.84 -6.52
CA THR A 96 1.77 12.23 -5.12
C THR A 96 0.56 11.51 -4.55
N ALA A 97 0.70 10.99 -3.35
CA ALA A 97 -0.39 10.43 -2.58
C ALA A 97 -0.26 10.86 -1.12
N ASN A 98 -1.37 11.13 -0.45
CA ASN A 98 -1.35 11.43 0.97
C ASN A 98 -1.88 10.24 1.74
N LEU A 99 -1.23 9.89 2.85
CA LEU A 99 -1.77 8.91 3.78
C LEU A 99 -1.53 9.25 5.23
N LYS A 100 -2.38 8.74 6.13
CA LYS A 100 -2.13 8.73 7.57
C LYS A 100 -1.81 7.30 8.01
N THR A 101 -0.69 7.12 8.70
CA THR A 101 -0.36 5.85 9.37
C THR A 101 -1.31 5.60 10.53
N LEU A 102 -1.50 4.32 10.86
CA LEU A 102 -2.39 3.90 11.94
C LEU A 102 -1.82 4.26 13.32
N ALA A 103 -2.67 4.21 14.34
CA ALA A 103 -2.19 4.23 15.72
C ALA A 103 -1.41 2.95 16.05
N GLU A 104 -0.56 3.02 17.06
CA GLU A 104 0.15 1.84 17.55
C GLU A 104 -0.84 0.79 18.06
N GLY A 105 -0.63 -0.48 17.71
CA GLY A 105 -1.55 -1.57 18.04
C GLY A 105 -2.75 -1.75 17.11
N GLU A 106 -2.96 -0.88 16.13
CA GLU A 106 -4.00 -1.05 15.10
C GLU A 106 -3.45 -1.78 13.84
N LEU A 107 -4.19 -2.77 13.35
CA LEU A 107 -3.95 -3.43 12.06
C LEU A 107 -5.24 -3.41 11.23
N VAL A 108 -5.31 -2.57 10.20
CA VAL A 108 -6.31 -2.75 9.13
C VAL A 108 -5.68 -3.53 7.97
N ASN A 109 -6.20 -4.73 7.73
CA ASN A 109 -6.04 -5.38 6.44
C ASN A 109 -6.73 -4.51 5.39
N ALA A 110 -6.00 -4.05 4.38
CA ALA A 110 -6.58 -3.41 3.20
C ALA A 110 -7.36 -4.48 2.40
N HIS A 111 -8.52 -4.87 2.92
CA HIS A 111 -9.46 -5.72 2.21
C HIS A 111 -10.03 -4.90 1.06
N VAL A 112 -9.65 -5.25 -0.16
CA VAL A 112 -10.33 -4.77 -1.36
C VAL A 112 -11.80 -5.20 -1.23
N VAL A 113 -12.67 -4.26 -0.88
CA VAL A 113 -14.12 -4.48 -0.96
C VAL A 113 -14.49 -4.52 -2.44
N ARG A 114 -14.38 -5.69 -3.07
CA ARG A 114 -15.15 -5.97 -4.28
C ARG A 114 -16.63 -5.91 -3.86
N LYS A 115 -17.40 -4.98 -4.43
CA LYS A 115 -18.87 -5.09 -4.44
C LYS A 115 -19.20 -6.38 -5.19
N GLN A 116 -19.43 -7.48 -4.49
CA GLN A 116 -20.25 -8.55 -5.02
C GLN A 116 -21.68 -8.25 -4.60
N THR A 117 -22.50 -7.93 -5.58
CA THR A 117 -23.95 -7.93 -5.44
C THR A 117 -24.34 -9.37 -5.10
N ILE A 118 -24.84 -9.61 -3.89
CA ILE A 118 -25.35 -10.91 -3.49
C ILE A 118 -26.65 -11.13 -4.28
N SER A 119 -26.57 -11.90 -5.36
CA SER A 119 -27.70 -12.70 -5.82
C SER A 119 -27.47 -14.11 -5.29
N SER A 120 -28.43 -14.56 -4.49
CA SER A 120 -28.45 -15.80 -3.73
C SER A 120 -27.89 -17.01 -4.50
N LEU A 121 -26.85 -17.67 -3.98
CA LEU A 121 -26.74 -19.13 -3.90
C LEU A 121 -25.45 -19.54 -3.16
N PHE A 122 -25.54 -20.62 -2.38
CA PHE A 122 -24.57 -21.21 -1.45
C PHE A 122 -23.09 -21.17 -1.86
N ILE A 123 -22.19 -20.83 -0.92
CA ILE A 123 -20.78 -21.23 -0.98
C ILE A 123 -20.53 -22.18 0.20
N VAL A 124 -20.31 -23.45 -0.14
CA VAL A 124 -19.79 -24.49 0.72
C VAL A 124 -18.30 -24.23 0.93
N PHE A 125 -17.85 -24.14 2.18
CA PHE A 125 -16.43 -24.16 2.51
C PHE A 125 -16.01 -25.60 2.78
N GLU A 126 -15.28 -26.22 1.85
CA GLU A 126 -14.46 -27.38 2.18
C GLU A 126 -13.08 -26.90 2.63
N HIS A 127 -12.78 -27.07 3.92
CA HIS A 127 -11.41 -27.14 4.41
C HIS A 127 -11.22 -28.53 5.03
N THR A 128 -10.40 -29.34 4.38
CA THR A 128 -9.96 -30.66 4.84
C THR A 128 -9.16 -30.57 6.14
N GLY A 129 -9.70 -31.18 7.21
CA GLY A 129 -8.98 -31.82 8.33
C GLY A 129 -8.54 -30.91 9.50
N VAL A 130 -8.67 -31.26 10.78
CA VAL A 130 -9.26 -32.39 11.52
C VAL A 130 -9.72 -31.82 12.87
N ILE A 131 -10.96 -32.11 13.29
CA ILE A 131 -11.48 -31.77 14.61
C ILE A 131 -11.10 -32.89 15.59
N ARG A 132 -10.55 -32.55 16.76
CA ARG A 132 -10.60 -33.42 17.94
C ARG A 132 -11.57 -32.80 18.96
N VAL A 133 -12.66 -33.51 19.21
CA VAL A 133 -13.53 -33.29 20.37
C VAL A 133 -13.14 -34.32 21.43
N ALA A 134 -13.05 -33.90 22.70
CA ALA A 134 -13.14 -34.79 23.83
C ALA A 134 -14.34 -34.36 24.69
N ALA A 135 -15.02 -35.38 25.22
CA ALA A 135 -16.39 -35.40 25.73
C ALA A 135 -16.66 -34.56 26.99
#